data_AF-A0A8T8K571-F1
#
_entry.id   AF-A0A8T8K571-F1
#
_cell.length_a   1.000
_cell.length_b   1.000
_cell.length_c   1.000
_cell.angle_alpha   90.00
_cell.angle_beta   90.00
_cell.angle_gamma   90.00
#
_symmetry.space_group_name_H-M   'P 1'
#
loop_
_entity.id
_entity.type
_entity.pdbx_description
1 polymer ?
#
loop_
_entity_poly.entity_id
_entity_poly.type
_entity_poly.pdbx_seq_one_letter_code
_entity_poly.pdbx_strand_id
1 'polypeptide(L)'
;MKNTVSGILAIILGLIVISFPLLGVVTVSVIVSFSLIILAVWFMALGMASLDLSFTRGLLNLVLGIITLILAIGLIFNPALFSFVAAIILYLAGILLVIAGFIALIGSKESKIGIWPGVIGIILGIIYIILGTYAFDPMYLGMLIGIWLIVTGIFRIFE
;
A
#
# COMPACT_ATOMS: atom_id res chain seq x y z
N MET A 1 20.38 8.08 26.52
CA MET A 1 18.97 8.19 26.98
C MET A 1 17.96 8.51 25.87
N LYS A 2 18.32 9.20 24.78
CA LYS A 2 17.36 9.59 23.71
C LYS A 2 16.81 8.42 22.87
N ASN A 3 17.54 7.30 22.78
CA ASN A 3 17.16 6.15 21.94
C ASN A 3 16.41 5.05 22.71
N THR A 4 16.59 4.96 24.03
CA THR A 4 15.98 3.91 24.88
C THR A 4 14.46 4.02 24.94
N VAL A 5 13.91 5.23 25.08
CA VAL A 5 12.44 5.45 25.07
C VAL A 5 11.84 5.10 23.71
N SER A 6 12.53 5.47 22.63
CA SER A 6 12.13 5.13 21.26
C SER A 6 12.19 3.63 20.98
N GLY A 7 13.19 2.93 21.54
CA GLY A 7 13.33 1.48 21.43
C GLY A 7 12.27 0.70 22.20
N ILE A 8 11.97 1.12 23.44
CA ILE A 8 10.89 0.53 24.26
C ILE A 8 9.52 0.72 23.57
N LEU A 9 9.26 1.92 23.03
CA LEU A 9 8.04 2.18 22.26
C LEU A 9 7.94 1.29 21.02
N ALA A 10 9.04 1.10 20.28
CA ALA A 10 9.07 0.22 19.12
C ALA A 10 8.79 -1.25 19.48
N ILE A 11 9.31 -1.76 20.60
CA ILE A 11 9.02 -3.12 21.09
C ILE A 11 7.55 -3.27 21.47
N ILE A 12 6.99 -2.31 22.23
CA ILE A 12 5.57 -2.35 22.64
C ILE A 12 4.66 -2.28 21.42
N LEU A 13 4.95 -1.39 20.46
CA LEU A 13 4.23 -1.31 19.20
C LEU A 13 4.35 -2.60 18.38
N GLY A 14 5.52 -3.20 18.32
CA GLY A 14 5.74 -4.48 17.64
C GLY A 14 4.92 -5.62 18.24
N LEU A 15 4.87 -5.74 19.57
CA LEU A 15 4.04 -6.74 20.26
C LEU A 15 2.53 -6.50 20.02
N ILE A 16 2.07 -5.24 20.05
CA ILE A 16 0.68 -4.89 19.73
C ILE A 16 0.33 -5.28 18.28
N VAL A 17 1.23 -5.00 17.34
CA VAL A 17 1.04 -5.32 15.92
C VAL A 17 1.02 -6.83 15.67
N ILE A 18 1.86 -7.62 16.36
CA ILE A 18 1.81 -9.10 16.30
C ILE A 18 0.52 -9.64 16.90
N SER A 19 0.01 -9.01 17.97
CA SER A 19 -1.22 -9.43 18.66
C SER A 19 -2.48 -9.13 17.84
N PHE A 20 -2.39 -8.19 16.90
CA PHE A 20 -3.49 -7.77 16.06
C PHE A 20 -3.13 -7.70 14.56
N PRO A 21 -2.72 -8.81 13.92
CA PRO A 21 -2.42 -8.80 12.48
C PRO A 21 -3.63 -8.36 11.65
N LEU A 22 -4.82 -8.75 12.11
CA LEU A 22 -6.09 -8.37 11.54
C LEU A 22 -6.36 -6.86 11.67
N LEU A 23 -5.97 -6.19 12.76
CA LEU A 23 -6.22 -4.75 12.89
C LEU A 23 -5.38 -3.94 11.91
N GLY A 24 -4.18 -4.36 11.50
CA GLY A 24 -3.39 -3.62 10.51
C GLY A 24 -4.11 -3.51 9.18
N VAL A 25 -4.52 -4.64 8.60
CA VAL A 25 -5.23 -4.68 7.32
C VAL A 25 -6.65 -4.11 7.44
N VAL A 26 -7.37 -4.43 8.51
CA VAL A 26 -8.71 -3.88 8.76
C VAL A 26 -8.66 -2.37 8.93
N THR A 27 -7.69 -1.84 9.68
CA THR A 27 -7.54 -0.38 9.88
C THR A 27 -7.22 0.33 8.57
N VAL A 28 -6.27 -0.18 7.78
CA VAL A 28 -5.94 0.43 6.49
C VAL A 28 -7.11 0.32 5.52
N SER A 29 -7.78 -0.84 5.44
CA SER A 29 -8.99 -1.04 4.65
C SER A 29 -10.08 -0.03 5.02
N VAL A 30 -10.35 0.17 6.31
CA VAL A 30 -11.34 1.14 6.78
C VAL A 30 -10.96 2.57 6.39
N ILE A 31 -9.71 2.99 6.60
CA ILE A 31 -9.23 4.34 6.22
C ILE A 31 -9.37 4.58 4.71
N VAL A 32 -8.92 3.62 3.90
CA VAL A 32 -9.02 3.69 2.44
C VAL A 32 -10.49 3.74 2.01
N SER A 33 -11.35 2.93 2.63
CA SER A 33 -12.77 2.91 2.30
C SER A 33 -13.48 4.21 2.65
N PHE A 34 -13.20 4.80 3.82
CA PHE A 34 -13.71 6.13 4.17
C PHE A 34 -13.25 7.20 3.18
N SER A 35 -11.98 7.14 2.76
CA SER A 35 -11.45 8.05 1.74
C SER A 35 -12.19 7.91 0.40
N LEU A 36 -12.52 6.66 0.00
CA LEU A 36 -13.31 6.39 -1.20
C LEU A 36 -14.77 6.84 -1.07
N ILE A 37 -15.39 6.77 0.11
CA ILE A 37 -16.74 7.33 0.34
C ILE A 37 -16.73 8.84 0.11
N ILE A 38 -15.73 9.55 0.64
CA ILE A 38 -15.60 11.01 0.44
C ILE A 38 -15.44 11.33 -1.05
N LEU A 39 -14.61 10.56 -1.78
CA LEU A 39 -14.45 10.69 -3.23
C LEU A 39 -15.75 10.39 -4.00
N ALA A 40 -16.50 9.37 -3.58
CA ALA A 40 -17.78 9.02 -4.19
C ALA A 40 -18.78 10.18 -4.07
N VAL A 41 -18.91 10.75 -2.88
CA VAL A 41 -19.77 11.93 -2.63
C VAL A 41 -19.30 13.12 -3.46
N TRP A 42 -17.99 13.34 -3.55
CA TRP A 42 -17.42 14.41 -4.39
C TRP A 42 -17.77 14.23 -5.87
N PHE A 43 -17.57 13.04 -6.44
CA PHE A 43 -17.93 12.77 -7.83
C PHE A 43 -19.44 12.89 -8.07
N MET A 44 -20.28 12.44 -7.13
CA MET A 44 -21.72 12.64 -7.21
C MET A 44 -22.10 14.13 -7.21
N ALA A 45 -21.47 14.93 -6.34
CA ALA A 45 -21.69 16.37 -6.29
C ALA A 45 -21.25 17.07 -7.58
N LEU A 46 -20.06 16.75 -8.10
CA LEU A 46 -19.59 17.23 -9.41
C LEU A 46 -20.51 16.79 -10.55
N GLY A 47 -21.03 15.57 -10.48
CA GLY A 47 -21.98 15.02 -11.42
C GLY A 47 -23.25 15.85 -11.50
N MET A 48 -23.91 16.07 -10.36
CA MET A 48 -25.11 16.90 -10.27
C MET A 48 -24.86 18.34 -10.75
N ALA A 49 -23.76 18.96 -10.33
CA ALA A 49 -23.41 20.33 -10.71
C ALA A 49 -23.09 20.49 -12.21
N SER A 50 -22.72 19.40 -12.90
CA SER A 50 -22.31 19.45 -14.30
C SER A 50 -23.42 19.02 -15.27
N LEU A 51 -24.58 18.53 -14.79
CA LEU A 51 -25.67 18.07 -15.66
C LEU A 51 -26.20 19.16 -16.58
N ASP A 52 -26.36 20.37 -16.06
CA ASP A 52 -26.89 21.52 -16.80
C ASP A 52 -25.86 22.10 -17.78
N LEU A 53 -24.56 21.97 -17.48
CA LEU A 53 -23.46 22.46 -18.33
C LEU A 53 -23.10 21.48 -19.43
N SER A 54 -23.04 20.19 -19.09
CA SER A 54 -22.71 19.11 -20.01
C SER A 54 -23.25 17.79 -19.47
N PHE A 55 -24.40 17.38 -20.01
CA PHE A 55 -25.07 16.14 -19.63
C PHE A 55 -24.12 14.93 -19.60
N THR A 56 -23.27 14.77 -20.61
CA THR A 56 -22.29 13.68 -20.68
C THR A 56 -21.31 13.70 -19.50
N ARG A 57 -20.74 14.87 -19.17
CA ARG A 57 -19.80 14.99 -18.04
C ARG A 57 -20.49 14.75 -16.71
N GLY A 58 -21.69 15.32 -16.54
CA GLY A 58 -22.51 15.11 -15.34
C GLY A 58 -22.83 13.64 -15.12
N LEU A 59 -23.32 12.96 -16.16
CA LEU A 59 -23.66 11.53 -16.11
C LEU A 59 -22.44 10.65 -15.82
N LEU A 60 -21.30 10.89 -16.49
CA LEU A 60 -20.07 10.14 -16.24
C LEU A 60 -19.61 10.28 -14.78
N ASN A 61 -19.62 11.49 -14.22
CA ASN A 61 -19.24 11.73 -12.83
C ASN A 61 -20.22 11.07 -11.84
N LEU A 62 -21.53 11.08 -12.12
CA LEU A 62 -22.52 10.36 -11.31
C LEU A 62 -22.27 8.86 -11.30
N VAL A 63 -22.05 8.26 -12.47
CA VAL A 63 -21.75 6.82 -12.60
C VAL A 63 -20.45 6.47 -11.88
N LEU A 64 -19.40 7.27 -12.05
CA LEU A 64 -18.13 7.11 -11.33
C LEU A 64 -18.32 7.18 -9.81
N GLY A 65 -19.13 8.13 -9.33
CA GLY A 65 -19.48 8.26 -7.92
C GLY A 65 -20.19 7.01 -7.38
N ILE A 66 -21.19 6.48 -8.10
CA ILE A 66 -21.92 5.27 -7.70
C ILE A 66 -20.99 4.05 -7.65
N ILE A 67 -20.16 3.85 -8.69
CA ILE A 67 -19.20 2.74 -8.73
C ILE A 67 -18.23 2.85 -7.54
N THR A 68 -17.69 4.04 -7.30
CA THR A 68 -16.76 4.29 -6.20
C THR A 68 -17.41 4.00 -4.84
N LEU A 69 -18.69 4.38 -4.66
CA LEU A 69 -19.44 4.11 -3.43
C LEU A 69 -19.61 2.61 -3.19
N ILE A 70 -19.99 1.84 -4.22
CA ILE A 70 -20.16 0.39 -4.13
C ILE A 70 -18.82 -0.27 -3.75
N LEU A 71 -17.71 0.14 -4.38
CA LEU A 71 -16.38 -0.37 -4.06
C LEU A 71 -15.98 -0.06 -2.61
N ALA A 72 -16.24 1.16 -2.14
CA ALA A 72 -15.93 1.58 -0.78
C ALA A 72 -16.71 0.75 0.26
N ILE A 73 -18.00 0.53 0.03
CA ILE A 73 -18.84 -0.30 0.89
C ILE A 73 -18.32 -1.75 0.88
N GLY A 74 -17.99 -2.29 -0.30
CA GLY A 74 -17.43 -3.64 -0.43
C GLY A 74 -16.13 -3.82 0.37
N LEU A 75 -15.24 -2.82 0.35
CA LEU A 75 -13.98 -2.84 1.09
C LEU A 75 -14.18 -2.79 2.61
N ILE A 76 -15.19 -2.06 3.11
CA ILE A 76 -15.52 -2.03 4.56
C ILE A 76 -15.94 -3.41 5.07
N PHE A 77 -16.86 -4.05 4.36
CA PHE A 77 -17.41 -5.34 4.80
C PHE A 77 -16.50 -6.53 4.49
N ASN A 78 -15.59 -6.37 3.53
CA ASN A 78 -14.66 -7.42 3.17
C ASN A 78 -13.23 -6.89 3.00
N PRO A 79 -12.47 -6.80 4.10
CA PRO A 79 -11.04 -6.44 4.08
C PRO A 79 -10.18 -7.36 3.21
N ALA A 80 -10.62 -8.59 2.89
CA ALA A 80 -9.88 -9.46 1.99
C ALA A 80 -9.84 -8.91 0.55
N LEU A 81 -10.85 -8.13 0.13
CA LEU A 81 -10.81 -7.40 -1.14
C LEU A 81 -9.69 -6.36 -1.17
N PHE A 82 -9.41 -5.71 -0.03
CA PHE A 82 -8.29 -4.78 0.08
C PHE A 82 -6.96 -5.52 -0.07
N SER A 83 -6.78 -6.64 0.65
CA SER A 83 -5.59 -7.49 0.52
C SER A 83 -5.38 -7.99 -0.91
N PHE A 84 -6.45 -8.41 -1.60
CA PHE A 84 -6.40 -8.85 -2.99
C PHE A 84 -5.91 -7.74 -3.93
N VAL A 85 -6.50 -6.55 -3.82
CA VAL A 85 -6.10 -5.39 -4.64
C VAL A 85 -4.67 -4.95 -4.32
N ALA A 86 -4.31 -4.90 -3.03
CA ALA A 86 -2.96 -4.54 -2.60
C ALA A 86 -1.92 -5.54 -3.12
N ALA A 87 -2.22 -6.85 -3.10
CA ALA A 87 -1.36 -7.87 -3.67
C ALA A 87 -1.12 -7.65 -5.17
N ILE A 88 -2.20 -7.41 -5.95
CA ILE A 88 -2.08 -7.12 -7.39
C ILE A 88 -1.18 -5.91 -7.63
N ILE A 89 -1.37 -4.81 -6.88
CA ILE A 89 -0.56 -3.60 -7.00
C ILE A 89 0.91 -3.91 -6.70
N LEU A 90 1.19 -4.67 -5.64
CA LEU A 90 2.55 -5.06 -5.26
C LEU A 90 3.22 -5.93 -6.34
N TYR A 91 2.51 -6.91 -6.90
CA TYR A 91 3.02 -7.72 -7.99
C TYR A 91 3.31 -6.89 -9.24
N LEU A 92 2.38 -6.01 -9.64
CA LEU A 92 2.55 -5.18 -10.82
C LEU A 92 3.73 -4.22 -10.64
N ALA A 93 3.80 -3.52 -9.49
CA ALA A 93 4.92 -2.65 -9.15
C ALA A 93 6.25 -3.41 -9.13
N GLY A 94 6.26 -4.62 -8.55
CA GLY A 94 7.46 -5.46 -8.51
C GLY A 94 7.95 -5.86 -9.90
N ILE A 95 7.06 -6.31 -10.78
CA ILE A 95 7.38 -6.66 -12.18
C ILE A 95 7.91 -5.43 -12.91
N LEU A 96 7.26 -4.27 -12.79
CA LEU A 96 7.68 -3.04 -13.45
C LEU A 96 9.06 -2.58 -12.94
N LEU A 97 9.35 -2.71 -11.64
CA LEU A 97 10.66 -2.40 -11.06
C LEU A 97 11.75 -3.34 -11.56
N VAL A 98 11.46 -4.64 -11.70
CA VAL A 98 12.41 -5.58 -12.31
C VAL A 98 12.72 -5.17 -13.75
N ILE A 99 11.69 -4.87 -14.55
CA ILE A 99 11.86 -4.44 -15.94
C ILE A 99 12.66 -3.13 -16.01
N ALA A 100 12.31 -2.13 -15.21
CA ALA A 100 13.03 -0.87 -15.14
C ALA A 100 14.49 -1.05 -14.71
N GLY A 101 14.75 -1.95 -13.76
CA GLY A 101 16.09 -2.32 -13.33
C GLY A 101 16.91 -2.97 -14.45
N PHE A 102 16.32 -3.87 -15.23
CA PHE A 102 16.96 -4.45 -16.42
C PHE A 102 17.26 -3.38 -17.49
N ILE A 103 16.31 -2.49 -17.78
CA ILE A 103 16.52 -1.38 -18.73
C ILE A 103 17.70 -0.50 -18.28
N ALA A 104 17.77 -0.16 -17.00
CA ALA A 104 18.86 0.64 -16.44
C ALA A 104 20.23 -0.08 -16.53
N LEU A 105 20.29 -1.40 -16.30
CA LEU A 105 21.52 -2.19 -16.48
C LEU A 105 21.99 -2.24 -17.93
N ILE A 106 21.07 -2.40 -18.88
CA ILE A 106 21.39 -2.45 -20.31
C ILE A 106 21.82 -1.07 -20.83
N GLY A 107 21.14 -0.01 -20.38
CA GLY A 107 21.41 1.38 -20.78
C GLY A 107 22.67 1.99 -20.16
N SER A 108 23.24 1.38 -19.12
CA SER A 108 24.41 1.89 -18.40
C SER A 108 25.75 1.29 -18.83
N LYS A 109 25.78 0.61 -19.99
CA LYS A 109 27.02 0.07 -20.58
C LYS A 109 28.15 1.09 -20.75
N GLU A 110 27.84 2.39 -20.86
CA GLU A 110 28.83 3.45 -21.02
C GLU A 110 29.21 4.20 -19.73
N SER A 111 28.45 4.08 -18.64
CA SER A 111 28.80 4.71 -17.35
C SER A 111 28.50 3.79 -16.16
N LYS A 112 29.51 3.55 -15.32
CA LYS A 112 29.42 2.72 -14.10
C LYS A 112 28.36 3.22 -13.09
N ILE A 113 27.85 4.44 -13.27
CA ILE A 113 26.89 5.09 -12.37
C ILE A 113 25.47 4.52 -12.54
N GLY A 114 25.09 4.05 -13.73
CA GLY A 114 23.73 3.51 -13.97
C GLY A 114 23.54 2.03 -13.62
N ILE A 115 24.63 1.33 -13.25
CA ILE A 115 24.57 -0.10 -12.86
C ILE A 115 23.87 -0.26 -11.51
N TRP A 116 24.19 0.61 -10.54
CA TRP A 116 23.64 0.53 -9.18
C TRP A 116 22.12 0.74 -9.11
N PRO A 117 21.53 1.77 -9.78
CA PRO A 117 20.08 1.91 -9.88
C PRO A 117 19.40 0.67 -10.50
N GLY A 118 20.05 0.03 -11.48
CA GLY A 118 19.54 -1.17 -12.13
C GLY A 118 19.49 -2.38 -11.20
N VAL A 119 20.58 -2.66 -10.48
CA VAL A 119 20.63 -3.74 -9.49
C VAL A 119 19.62 -3.51 -8.36
N ILE A 120 19.55 -2.28 -7.83
CA ILE A 120 18.60 -1.91 -6.77
C ILE A 120 17.16 -2.08 -7.25
N GLY A 121 16.85 -1.65 -8.49
CA GLY A 121 15.52 -1.82 -9.08
C GLY A 121 15.09 -3.28 -9.18
N ILE A 122 15.98 -4.18 -9.59
CA ILE A 122 15.70 -5.62 -9.65
C ILE A 122 15.48 -6.20 -8.26
N ILE A 123 16.36 -5.90 -7.30
CA ILE A 123 16.24 -6.41 -5.92
C ILE A 123 14.93 -5.93 -5.28
N LEU A 124 14.62 -4.64 -5.38
CA LEU A 124 13.38 -4.08 -4.87
C LEU A 124 12.17 -4.69 -5.57
N GLY A 125 12.24 -4.90 -6.89
CA GLY A 125 11.17 -5.54 -7.64
C GLY A 125 10.87 -6.97 -7.16
N ILE A 126 11.92 -7.77 -6.90
CA ILE A 126 11.79 -9.11 -6.32
C ILE A 126 11.18 -9.05 -4.92
N ILE A 127 11.63 -8.12 -4.07
CA ILE A 127 11.07 -7.93 -2.72
C ILE A 127 9.56 -7.61 -2.81
N TYR A 128 9.15 -6.75 -3.74
CA TYR A 128 7.74 -6.40 -3.94
C TYR A 128 6.89 -7.59 -4.39
N ILE A 129 7.42 -8.45 -5.26
CA ILE A 129 6.76 -9.70 -5.68
C ILE A 129 6.59 -10.64 -4.48
N ILE A 130 7.62 -10.80 -3.66
CA ILE A 130 7.57 -11.60 -2.44
C ILE A 130 6.51 -11.03 -1.47
N LEU A 131 6.53 -9.72 -1.23
CA LEU A 131 5.55 -9.05 -0.38
C LEU A 131 4.12 -9.17 -0.93
N GLY A 132 3.92 -9.10 -2.25
CA GLY A 132 2.63 -9.34 -2.87
C GLY A 132 2.10 -10.76 -2.61
N THR A 133 2.99 -11.74 -2.50
CA THR A 133 2.64 -13.13 -2.17
C THR A 133 2.13 -13.25 -0.74
N TYR A 134 2.79 -12.56 0.20
CA TYR A 134 2.37 -12.52 1.61
C TYR A 134 1.21 -11.55 1.87
N ALA A 135 0.95 -10.59 0.97
CA ALA A 135 -0.13 -9.62 1.10
C ALA A 135 -1.53 -10.23 0.95
N PHE A 136 -1.62 -11.44 0.37
CA PHE A 136 -2.85 -12.22 0.33
C PHE A 136 -3.31 -12.69 1.71
N ASP A 137 -2.40 -12.80 2.69
CA ASP A 137 -2.77 -13.12 4.06
C ASP A 137 -2.46 -11.92 4.98
N PRO A 138 -3.50 -11.23 5.47
CA PRO A 138 -3.38 -10.19 6.48
C PRO A 138 -2.51 -10.57 7.69
N MET A 139 -2.47 -11.86 8.03
CA MET A 139 -1.69 -12.38 9.14
C MET A 139 -0.17 -12.23 8.90
N TYR A 140 0.32 -12.56 7.70
CA TYR A 140 1.75 -12.54 7.42
C TYR A 140 2.32 -11.12 7.35
N LEU A 141 1.57 -10.16 6.80
CA LEU A 141 1.97 -8.75 6.80
C LEU A 141 2.05 -8.16 8.22
N GLY A 142 1.04 -8.43 9.05
CA GLY A 142 1.03 -7.99 10.45
C GLY A 142 2.20 -8.58 11.25
N MET A 143 2.48 -9.88 11.10
CA MET A 143 3.63 -10.52 11.75
C MET A 143 4.96 -9.93 11.28
N LEU A 144 5.15 -9.68 9.98
CA LEU A 144 6.41 -9.15 9.44
C LEU A 144 6.72 -7.75 9.99
N ILE A 145 5.73 -6.86 10.00
CA ILE A 145 5.85 -5.50 10.56
C ILE A 145 6.09 -5.56 12.07
N GLY A 146 5.37 -6.42 12.78
CA GLY A 146 5.52 -6.59 14.22
C GLY A 146 6.90 -7.11 14.62
N ILE A 147 7.42 -8.13 13.93
CA ILE A 147 8.78 -8.65 14.12
C ILE A 147 9.82 -7.57 13.83
N TRP A 148 9.66 -6.82 12.74
CA TRP A 148 10.55 -5.71 12.39
C TRP A 148 10.62 -4.64 13.48
N LEU A 149 9.47 -4.23 14.04
CA LEU A 149 9.39 -3.24 15.11
C LEU A 149 10.06 -3.72 16.41
N ILE A 150 9.91 -5.00 16.76
CA ILE A 150 10.60 -5.61 17.91
C ILE A 150 12.12 -5.58 17.70
N VAL A 151 12.60 -6.05 16.54
CA VAL A 151 14.03 -6.09 16.21
C VAL A 151 14.64 -4.69 16.21
N THR A 152 13.97 -3.72 15.58
CA THR A 152 14.42 -2.32 15.54
C THR A 152 14.43 -1.70 16.93
N GLY A 153 13.44 -2.02 17.76
CA GLY A 153 13.37 -1.55 19.13
C GLY A 153 14.48 -2.12 20.02
N ILE A 154 14.84 -3.39 19.83
CA ILE A 154 16.00 -4.03 20.46
C ILE A 154 17.29 -3.29 20.08
N PHE A 155 17.56 -3.10 18.78
CA PHE A 155 18.78 -2.41 18.34
C PHE A 155 18.89 -0.99 18.89
N ARG A 156 17.79 -0.22 18.93
CA ARG A 156 17.77 1.13 19.50
C ARG A 156 17.98 1.21 21.02
N ILE A 157 17.78 0.11 21.75
CA ILE A 157 18.08 0.05 23.19
C ILE A 157 19.58 -0.20 23.40
N PHE A 158 20.22 -0.92 22.48
CA PHE A 158 21.64 -1.29 22.55
C PHE A 158 22.58 -0.29 21.82
N GLU A 159 22.05 0.68 21.08
CA GLU A 159 22.73 1.92 20.61
C GLU A 159 22.70 3.06 21.63
#